data_AF-A0A1F2R9P9-F1
#
_entry.id   AF-A0A1F2R9P9-F1
#
_cell.length_a   1.000
_cell.length_b   1.000
_cell.length_c   1.000
_cell.angle_alpha   90.00
_cell.angle_beta   90.00
_cell.angle_gamma   90.00
#
_symmetry.space_group_name_H-M   'P 1'
#
loop_
_entity.id
_entity.type
_entity.pdbx_description
1 polymer ?
#
loop_
_entity_poly.entity_id
_entity_poly.type
_entity_poly.pdbx_seq_one_letter_code
_entity_poly.pdbx_strand_id
1 'polypeptide(L)'
;MMNVIVQASKDAGMTDEQIRAKRHGFDHTTVWPRPDQVEKLKQYNFYASSDAFEIYQASPAVMDYYGERVASWVVPNKRLVQGQVNNSFEMDRTLGSTKLTIFHGISWMINRKAWDGKVYAQDQRVDRQTALKIATTWGANYLLRENVIGSLEPGKWADFAVLDRDYLTIPESDIENLRVLMTMAGGKVVHLVPSMAREIGMQPAGAQVTLGFTPAQW
;
A
#
# COMPACT_ATOMS: atom_id res chain seq x y z
N MET A 1 -0.37 21.07 -9.43
CA MET A 1 -1.41 20.20 -10.00
C MET A 1 -2.79 20.44 -9.39
N MET A 2 -3.02 20.21 -8.08
CA MET A 2 -4.36 20.36 -7.45
C MET A 2 -5.08 21.68 -7.72
N ASN A 3 -4.37 22.82 -7.69
CA ASN A 3 -4.96 24.12 -8.00
C ASN A 3 -5.50 24.20 -9.43
N VAL A 4 -4.80 23.58 -10.38
CA VAL A 4 -5.19 23.55 -11.79
C VAL A 4 -6.48 22.73 -11.96
N ILE A 5 -6.57 21.58 -11.30
CA ILE A 5 -7.78 20.75 -11.33
C ILE A 5 -8.96 21.53 -10.76
N VAL A 6 -8.81 22.13 -9.58
CA VAL A 6 -9.89 22.92 -8.95
C VAL A 6 -10.30 24.10 -9.83
N GLN A 7 -9.34 24.84 -10.39
CA GLN A 7 -9.64 25.98 -11.25
C GLN A 7 -10.36 25.55 -12.52
N ALA A 8 -9.84 24.55 -13.24
CA ALA A 8 -10.46 24.04 -14.46
C ALA A 8 -11.87 23.48 -14.21
N SER A 9 -12.11 22.82 -13.08
CA SER A 9 -13.45 22.38 -12.70
C SER A 9 -14.40 23.54 -12.43
N LYS A 10 -13.93 24.61 -11.77
CA LYS A 10 -14.73 25.82 -11.52
C LYS A 10 -15.03 26.58 -12.81
N ASP A 11 -14.05 26.69 -13.70
CA ASP A 11 -14.22 27.29 -15.02
C ASP A 11 -15.24 26.51 -15.87
N ALA A 12 -15.33 25.19 -15.66
CA ALA A 12 -16.35 24.32 -16.25
C ALA A 12 -17.71 24.36 -15.52
N GLY A 13 -17.89 25.24 -14.53
CA GLY A 13 -19.15 25.42 -13.80
C GLY A 13 -19.45 24.38 -12.73
N MET A 14 -18.46 23.59 -12.29
CA MET A 14 -18.67 22.61 -11.21
C MET A 14 -18.71 23.27 -9.83
N THR A 15 -19.61 22.81 -8.96
CA THR A 15 -19.59 23.16 -7.53
C THR A 15 -18.48 22.42 -6.78
N ASP A 16 -18.12 22.88 -5.59
CA ASP A 16 -17.11 22.20 -4.76
C ASP A 16 -17.55 20.75 -4.42
N GLU A 17 -18.84 20.49 -4.22
CA GLU A 17 -19.39 19.13 -4.01
C GLU A 17 -19.20 18.25 -5.24
N GLN A 18 -19.44 18.79 -6.44
CA GLN A 18 -19.24 18.06 -7.69
C GLN A 18 -17.77 17.71 -7.91
N ILE A 19 -16.84 18.60 -7.54
CA ILE A 19 -15.39 18.33 -7.56
C ILE A 19 -15.06 17.22 -6.55
N ARG A 20 -15.55 17.32 -5.31
CA ARG A 20 -15.33 16.31 -4.26
C ARG A 20 -15.85 14.93 -4.66
N ALA A 21 -16.97 14.87 -5.39
CA ALA A 21 -17.56 13.63 -5.86
C ALA A 21 -16.70 12.92 -6.92
N LYS A 22 -15.79 13.62 -7.61
CA LYS A 22 -14.88 12.99 -8.59
C LYS A 22 -13.79 12.14 -7.97
N ARG A 23 -13.46 12.37 -6.69
CA ARG A 23 -12.41 11.62 -5.94
C ARG A 23 -11.09 11.53 -6.72
N HIS A 24 -10.60 12.66 -7.23
CA HIS A 24 -9.37 12.68 -8.03
C HIS A 24 -8.20 12.06 -7.25
N GLY A 25 -7.58 11.04 -7.84
CA GLY A 25 -6.40 10.37 -7.31
C GLY A 25 -5.11 10.92 -7.90
N PHE A 26 -4.05 10.88 -7.09
CA PHE A 26 -2.70 11.19 -7.51
C PHE A 26 -1.77 10.10 -6.97
N ASP A 27 -0.82 9.66 -7.78
CA ASP A 27 0.01 8.52 -7.47
C ASP A 27 1.40 8.90 -6.91
N HIS A 28 2.08 7.87 -6.42
CA HIS A 28 3.45 7.83 -5.93
C HIS A 28 3.72 8.50 -4.59
N THR A 29 3.26 9.72 -4.35
CA THR A 29 3.61 10.51 -3.14
C THR A 29 5.13 10.67 -2.92
N THR A 30 5.94 10.57 -3.98
CA THR A 30 7.39 10.84 -3.91
C THR A 30 7.59 12.34 -3.78
N VAL A 31 8.10 12.79 -2.62
CA VAL A 31 8.29 14.21 -2.26
C VAL A 31 7.02 15.08 -2.34
N TRP A 32 5.84 14.48 -2.19
CA TRP A 32 4.55 15.16 -2.07
C TRP A 32 3.54 14.31 -1.27
N PRO A 33 2.47 14.89 -0.70
CA PRO A 33 2.21 16.32 -0.58
C PRO A 33 3.15 16.99 0.43
N ARG A 34 3.44 18.26 0.16
CA ARG A 34 4.01 19.15 1.16
C ARG A 34 3.01 19.36 2.31
N PRO A 35 3.45 19.78 3.51
CA PRO A 35 2.55 20.03 4.63
C PRO A 35 1.40 21.01 4.30
N ASP A 36 1.67 22.07 3.54
CA ASP A 36 0.67 23.08 3.13
C ASP A 36 -0.39 22.55 2.15
N GLN A 37 -0.16 21.38 1.56
CA GLN A 37 -1.03 20.80 0.54
C GLN A 37 -2.07 19.83 1.10
N VAL A 38 -1.88 19.36 2.34
CA VAL A 38 -2.74 18.34 2.97
C VAL A 38 -4.16 18.85 3.15
N GLU A 39 -4.31 20.10 3.60
CA GLU A 39 -5.63 20.71 3.79
C GLU A 39 -6.42 20.75 2.47
N LYS A 40 -5.74 21.06 1.37
CA LYS A 40 -6.40 21.10 0.06
C LYS A 40 -6.84 19.72 -0.43
N LEU A 41 -6.04 18.68 -0.17
CA LEU A 41 -6.44 17.31 -0.45
C LEU A 41 -7.72 16.95 0.31
N LYS A 42 -7.79 17.29 1.60
CA LYS A 42 -8.98 17.08 2.43
C LYS A 42 -10.19 17.89 1.95
N GLN A 43 -9.99 19.18 1.67
CA GLN A 43 -11.03 20.12 1.23
C GLN A 43 -11.70 19.68 -0.07
N TYR A 44 -10.95 19.06 -0.99
CA TYR A 44 -11.51 18.62 -2.27
C TYR A 44 -11.69 17.11 -2.39
N ASN A 45 -11.53 16.37 -1.29
CA ASN A 45 -11.66 14.92 -1.26
C ASN A 45 -10.78 14.25 -2.34
N PHE A 46 -9.56 14.76 -2.47
CA PHE A 46 -8.54 14.17 -3.33
C PHE A 46 -7.84 13.04 -2.60
N TYR A 47 -7.41 12.06 -3.39
CA TYR A 47 -6.87 10.80 -2.93
C TYR A 47 -5.37 10.74 -3.23
N ALA A 48 -4.63 10.05 -2.38
CA ALA A 48 -3.19 9.87 -2.54
C ALA A 48 -2.84 8.37 -2.57
N SER A 49 -2.48 7.85 -3.75
CA SER A 49 -1.87 6.52 -3.83
C SER A 49 -0.41 6.61 -3.45
N SER A 50 -0.03 5.91 -2.37
CA SER A 50 1.28 6.03 -1.75
C SER A 50 2.17 4.88 -2.21
N ASP A 51 3.19 5.17 -3.02
CA ASP A 51 4.18 4.18 -3.44
C ASP A 51 5.16 3.89 -2.33
N ALA A 52 4.96 2.76 -1.64
CA ALA A 52 5.82 2.37 -0.54
C ALA A 52 7.27 2.09 -0.99
N PHE A 53 7.51 1.77 -2.27
CA PHE A 53 8.85 1.51 -2.78
C PHE A 53 9.75 2.74 -2.70
N GLU A 54 9.18 3.94 -2.79
CA GLU A 54 9.91 5.20 -2.76
C GLU A 54 10.47 5.52 -1.37
N ILE A 55 9.88 4.96 -0.30
CA ILE A 55 10.48 4.95 1.04
C ILE A 55 11.83 4.23 0.99
N TYR A 56 11.87 3.08 0.32
CA TYR A 56 13.06 2.25 0.22
C TYR A 56 14.11 2.84 -0.73
N GLN A 57 13.68 3.30 -1.92
CA GLN A 57 14.55 3.72 -3.01
C GLN A 57 15.00 5.18 -2.91
N ALA A 58 14.05 6.12 -2.80
CA ALA A 58 14.33 7.54 -2.98
C ALA A 58 14.82 8.24 -1.70
N SER A 59 14.44 7.76 -0.51
CA SER A 59 14.76 8.44 0.75
C SER A 59 16.24 8.84 0.90
N PRO A 60 17.24 7.97 0.61
CA PRO A 60 18.66 8.35 0.71
C PRO A 60 19.04 9.51 -0.21
N ALA A 61 18.63 9.46 -1.48
CA ALA A 61 18.93 10.51 -2.45
C ALA A 61 18.21 11.82 -2.11
N VAL A 62 16.94 11.75 -1.70
CA VAL A 62 16.19 12.95 -1.29
C VAL A 62 16.81 13.60 -0.06
N MET A 63 17.25 12.80 0.92
CA MET A 63 17.97 13.31 2.09
C MET A 63 19.26 14.03 1.68
N ASP A 64 20.06 13.43 0.79
CA ASP A 64 21.33 13.98 0.35
C ASP A 64 21.16 15.32 -0.41
N TYR A 65 20.22 15.38 -1.36
CA TYR A 65 20.02 16.57 -2.19
C TYR A 65 19.20 17.68 -1.54
N TYR A 66 18.20 17.34 -0.72
CA TYR A 66 17.19 18.29 -0.25
C TYR A 66 17.07 18.38 1.28
N GLY A 67 17.79 17.52 2.00
CA GLY A 67 17.80 17.49 3.45
C GLY A 67 16.52 16.93 4.08
N GLU A 68 16.54 16.86 5.41
CA GLU A 68 15.54 16.19 6.22
C GLU A 68 14.12 16.72 6.00
N ARG A 69 13.99 18.04 5.79
CA ARG A 69 12.71 18.69 5.55
C ARG A 69 11.97 18.06 4.37
N VAL A 70 12.64 17.85 3.25
CA VAL A 70 12.03 17.29 2.03
C VAL A 70 11.99 15.77 2.08
N ALA A 71 12.96 15.13 2.73
CA ALA A 71 12.89 13.68 3.00
C ALA A 71 11.61 13.31 3.78
N SER A 72 11.12 14.18 4.67
CA SER A 72 9.83 14.02 5.37
C SER A 72 8.59 14.09 4.46
N TRP A 73 8.75 14.38 3.17
CA TRP A 73 7.67 14.40 2.17
C TRP A 73 7.66 13.15 1.30
N VAL A 74 8.63 12.26 1.44
CA VAL A 74 8.62 10.95 0.76
C VAL A 74 7.57 10.08 1.42
N VAL A 75 6.48 9.82 0.71
CA VAL A 75 5.40 8.91 1.12
C VAL A 75 4.94 9.21 2.56
N PRO A 76 4.37 10.40 2.82
CA PRO A 76 4.16 10.90 4.18
C PRO A 76 2.87 10.32 4.79
N ASN A 77 2.81 8.99 4.95
CA ASN A 77 1.60 8.26 5.34
C ASN A 77 0.98 8.81 6.63
N LYS A 78 1.78 9.03 7.69
CA LYS A 78 1.24 9.56 8.96
C LYS A 78 0.58 10.92 8.79
N ARG A 79 1.19 11.82 8.01
CA ARG A 79 0.62 13.14 7.73
C ARG A 79 -0.69 13.03 6.96
N LEU A 80 -0.78 12.15 5.96
CA LEU A 80 -2.01 11.90 5.21
C LEU A 80 -3.13 11.37 6.12
N VAL A 81 -2.80 10.41 6.99
CA VAL A 81 -3.72 9.84 7.99
C VAL A 81 -4.24 10.91 8.94
N GLN A 82 -3.34 11.72 9.52
CA GLN A 82 -3.70 12.80 10.45
C GLN A 82 -4.53 13.90 9.76
N GLY A 83 -4.22 14.21 8.50
CA GLY A 83 -5.00 15.11 7.66
C GLY A 83 -6.31 14.53 7.16
N GLN A 84 -6.64 13.27 7.52
CA GLN A 84 -7.83 12.54 7.08
C GLN A 84 -7.98 12.53 5.55
N VAL A 85 -6.85 12.46 4.85
CA VAL A 85 -6.78 12.31 3.39
C VAL A 85 -6.92 10.83 3.07
N ASN A 86 -7.77 10.49 2.09
CA ASN A 86 -7.86 9.11 1.63
C ASN A 86 -6.53 8.72 0.97
N ASN A 87 -5.84 7.74 1.52
CA ASN A 87 -4.60 7.25 0.96
C ASN A 87 -4.58 5.72 0.81
N SER A 88 -3.91 5.26 -0.24
CA SER A 88 -3.78 3.84 -0.58
C SER A 88 -2.32 3.42 -0.67
N PHE A 89 -2.12 2.13 -0.87
CA PHE A 89 -0.83 1.50 -1.10
C PHE A 89 -0.62 1.19 -2.58
N GLU A 90 0.56 1.48 -3.10
CA GLU A 90 1.08 0.89 -4.32
C GLU A 90 2.56 0.53 -4.16
N MET A 91 3.08 -0.24 -5.11
CA MET A 91 4.48 -0.65 -5.18
C MET A 91 5.18 -0.12 -6.43
N ASP A 92 4.40 0.30 -7.44
CA ASP A 92 4.83 0.83 -8.75
C ASP A 92 6.00 0.09 -9.43
N ARG A 93 6.16 -1.20 -9.12
CA ARG A 93 7.24 -2.06 -9.62
C ARG A 93 6.70 -3.45 -9.88
N THR A 94 7.16 -4.06 -10.97
CA THR A 94 6.86 -5.46 -11.27
C THR A 94 7.52 -6.36 -10.24
N LEU A 95 6.72 -6.93 -9.34
CA LEU A 95 7.25 -7.82 -8.30
C LEU A 95 7.85 -9.11 -8.86
N GLY A 96 7.33 -9.61 -9.98
CA GLY A 96 7.72 -10.90 -10.58
C GLY A 96 9.17 -11.01 -11.05
N SER A 97 9.90 -9.89 -11.19
CA SER A 97 11.33 -9.86 -11.54
C SER A 97 12.24 -9.56 -10.35
N THR A 98 11.69 -9.52 -9.13
CA THR A 98 12.41 -9.14 -7.92
C THR A 98 12.22 -10.17 -6.81
N LYS A 99 12.98 -10.02 -5.71
CA LYS A 99 12.71 -10.75 -4.46
C LYS A 99 11.73 -10.01 -3.54
N LEU A 100 11.22 -8.86 -3.98
CA LEU A 100 10.32 -8.05 -3.19
C LEU A 100 8.92 -8.65 -3.18
N THR A 101 8.21 -8.40 -2.10
CA THR A 101 6.81 -8.78 -1.90
C THR A 101 6.02 -7.57 -1.46
N ILE A 102 4.69 -7.64 -1.49
CA ILE A 102 3.84 -6.60 -0.90
C ILE A 102 4.18 -6.33 0.58
N PHE A 103 4.69 -7.33 1.30
CA PHE A 103 5.04 -7.19 2.71
C PHE A 103 6.29 -6.34 2.93
N HIS A 104 7.18 -6.24 1.94
CA HIS A 104 8.29 -5.28 2.00
C HIS A 104 7.75 -3.85 2.02
N GLY A 105 6.80 -3.54 1.13
CA GLY A 105 6.14 -2.23 1.10
C GLY A 105 5.41 -1.90 2.40
N ILE A 106 4.64 -2.86 2.93
CA ILE A 106 3.97 -2.72 4.23
C ILE A 106 4.99 -2.48 5.35
N SER A 107 6.09 -3.25 5.38
CA SER A 107 7.19 -3.12 6.33
C SER A 107 7.82 -1.71 6.28
N TRP A 108 8.05 -1.16 5.09
CA TRP A 108 8.67 0.16 4.94
C TRP A 108 7.77 1.31 5.40
N MET A 109 6.44 1.21 5.29
CA MET A 109 5.53 2.21 5.88
C MET A 109 5.63 2.27 7.42
N ILE A 110 6.02 1.16 8.05
CA ILE A 110 6.13 1.02 9.51
C ILE A 110 7.54 1.36 9.99
N ASN A 111 8.57 0.76 9.40
CA ASN A 111 9.95 0.90 9.87
C ASN A 111 10.74 2.02 9.18
N ARG A 112 10.32 2.46 7.99
CA ARG A 112 10.96 3.49 7.16
C ARG A 112 12.42 3.21 6.78
N LYS A 113 12.82 1.95 6.71
CA LYS A 113 14.18 1.52 6.37
C LYS A 113 14.39 1.56 4.85
N ALA A 114 15.49 2.18 4.42
CA ALA A 114 15.87 2.29 3.01
C ALA A 114 16.94 1.26 2.58
N TRP A 115 17.30 1.26 1.30
CA TRP A 115 18.28 0.33 0.72
C TRP A 115 19.68 0.41 1.32
N ASP A 116 20.05 1.57 1.87
CA ASP A 116 21.33 1.79 2.55
C ASP A 116 21.31 1.34 4.02
N GLY A 117 20.21 0.72 4.46
CA GLY A 117 20.01 0.23 5.82
C GLY A 117 19.63 1.30 6.84
N LYS A 118 19.60 2.58 6.47
CA LYS A 118 19.23 3.68 7.36
C LYS A 118 17.72 3.90 7.39
N VAL A 119 17.27 4.66 8.38
CA VAL A 119 15.86 5.00 8.59
C VAL A 119 15.66 6.49 8.33
N TYR A 120 14.67 6.83 7.50
CA TYR A 120 14.37 8.20 7.09
C TYR A 120 12.94 8.61 7.46
N ALA A 121 12.71 9.89 7.77
CA ALA A 121 11.38 10.42 8.07
C ALA A 121 10.60 9.56 9.09
N GLN A 122 11.22 9.30 10.25
CA GLN A 122 10.64 8.47 11.31
C GLN A 122 9.30 9.02 11.82
N ASP A 123 9.12 10.33 11.74
CA ASP A 123 7.88 11.03 12.06
C ASP A 123 6.72 10.66 11.12
N GLN A 124 6.99 10.06 9.95
CA GLN A 124 5.99 9.63 8.97
C GLN A 124 5.57 8.15 9.09
N ARG A 125 6.08 7.43 10.08
CA ARG A 125 5.69 6.04 10.39
C ARG A 125 4.20 5.91 10.71
N VAL A 126 3.60 4.82 10.26
CA VAL A 126 2.26 4.38 10.66
C VAL A 126 2.34 3.06 11.42
N ASP A 127 1.33 2.80 12.27
CA ASP A 127 1.22 1.51 12.94
C ASP A 127 0.74 0.40 11.97
N ARG A 128 0.82 -0.85 12.43
CA ARG A 128 0.45 -2.04 11.63
C ARG A 128 -1.00 -2.03 11.16
N GLN A 129 -1.92 -1.58 12.02
CA GLN A 129 -3.35 -1.56 11.70
C GLN A 129 -3.63 -0.54 10.61
N THR A 130 -2.99 0.62 10.69
CA THR A 130 -3.05 1.67 9.70
C THR A 130 -2.41 1.22 8.39
N ALA A 131 -1.22 0.63 8.42
CA ALA A 131 -0.57 0.07 7.24
C ALA A 131 -1.43 -1.00 6.55
N LEU A 132 -2.10 -1.88 7.33
CA LEU A 132 -3.02 -2.88 6.80
C LEU A 132 -4.24 -2.24 6.16
N LYS A 133 -4.83 -1.21 6.77
CA LYS A 133 -5.97 -0.46 6.19
C LYS A 133 -5.57 0.22 4.87
N ILE A 134 -4.41 0.88 4.82
CA ILE A 134 -3.84 1.48 3.60
C ILE A 134 -3.74 0.42 2.48
N ALA A 135 -3.27 -0.78 2.82
CA ALA A 135 -3.10 -1.89 1.89
C ALA A 135 -4.39 -2.68 1.56
N THR A 136 -5.52 -2.40 2.21
CA THR A 136 -6.78 -3.15 2.05
C THR A 136 -7.98 -2.22 1.85
N THR A 137 -8.69 -1.87 2.93
CA THR A 137 -9.93 -1.10 2.89
C THR A 137 -9.78 0.28 2.25
N TRP A 138 -8.66 0.98 2.49
CA TRP A 138 -8.44 2.29 1.87
C TRP A 138 -7.98 2.19 0.42
N GLY A 139 -7.23 1.14 0.06
CA GLY A 139 -6.97 0.77 -1.33
C GLY A 139 -8.26 0.47 -2.11
N ALA A 140 -9.19 -0.27 -1.50
CA ALA A 140 -10.51 -0.52 -2.10
C ALA A 140 -11.30 0.78 -2.31
N ASN A 141 -11.22 1.73 -1.37
CA ASN A 141 -11.84 3.03 -1.51
C ASN A 141 -11.21 3.87 -2.63
N TYR A 142 -9.88 3.83 -2.79
CA TYR A 142 -9.17 4.47 -3.91
C TYR A 142 -9.67 3.97 -5.26
N LEU A 143 -9.90 2.66 -5.38
CA LEU A 143 -10.40 2.02 -6.59
C LEU A 143 -11.90 2.22 -6.84
N LEU A 144 -12.62 2.91 -5.95
CA LEU A 144 -14.08 3.01 -5.98
C LEU A 144 -14.75 1.63 -5.95
N ARG A 145 -14.21 0.74 -5.13
CA ARG A 145 -14.63 -0.67 -4.95
C ARG A 145 -14.80 -1.04 -3.47
N GLU A 146 -14.97 -0.06 -2.59
CA GLU A 146 -15.16 -0.26 -1.15
C GLU A 146 -16.35 -1.15 -0.78
N ASN A 147 -17.34 -1.27 -1.68
CA ASN A 147 -18.51 -2.12 -1.52
C ASN A 147 -18.32 -3.55 -2.06
N VAL A 148 -17.17 -3.85 -2.67
CA VAL A 148 -16.91 -5.12 -3.37
C VAL A 148 -15.68 -5.84 -2.80
N ILE A 149 -14.61 -5.11 -2.45
CA ILE A 149 -13.33 -5.67 -1.98
C ILE A 149 -12.80 -4.91 -0.76
N GLY A 150 -11.69 -5.40 -0.19
CA GLY A 150 -10.92 -4.70 0.83
C GLY A 150 -11.22 -5.10 2.28
N SER A 151 -12.33 -5.80 2.54
CA SER A 151 -12.61 -6.41 3.85
C SER A 151 -13.41 -7.71 3.70
N LEU A 152 -13.34 -8.54 4.74
CA LEU A 152 -14.08 -9.80 4.83
C LEU A 152 -15.42 -9.58 5.52
N GLU A 153 -16.41 -9.16 4.74
CA GLU A 153 -17.78 -8.88 5.17
C GLU A 153 -18.77 -9.58 4.22
N PRO A 154 -19.95 -10.02 4.71
CA PRO A 154 -21.01 -10.53 3.85
C PRO A 154 -21.36 -9.55 2.72
N GLY A 155 -21.45 -10.06 1.49
CA GLY A 155 -21.75 -9.26 0.29
C GLY A 155 -20.52 -8.79 -0.50
N LYS A 156 -19.31 -8.89 0.06
CA LYS A 156 -18.04 -8.63 -0.64
C LYS A 156 -17.46 -9.90 -1.25
N TRP A 157 -16.51 -9.74 -2.16
CA TRP A 157 -15.76 -10.87 -2.72
C TRP A 157 -14.95 -11.59 -1.65
N ALA A 158 -14.89 -12.91 -1.75
CA ALA A 158 -14.01 -13.73 -0.93
C ALA A 158 -12.57 -13.65 -1.47
N ASP A 159 -11.99 -12.46 -1.35
CA ASP A 159 -10.60 -12.15 -1.69
C ASP A 159 -9.78 -12.10 -0.39
N PHE A 160 -8.97 -13.12 -0.15
CA PHE A 160 -8.08 -13.14 1.03
C PHE A 160 -6.81 -13.93 0.81
N ALA A 161 -5.84 -13.65 1.67
CA ALA A 161 -4.63 -14.42 1.81
C ALA A 161 -4.59 -15.08 3.20
N VAL A 162 -4.12 -16.32 3.26
CA VAL A 162 -3.72 -16.99 4.51
C VAL A 162 -2.21 -16.86 4.64
N LEU A 163 -1.75 -16.36 5.78
CA LEU A 163 -0.34 -16.09 6.05
C LEU A 163 0.27 -17.19 6.91
N ASP A 164 1.59 -17.38 6.80
CA ASP A 164 2.33 -18.36 7.60
C ASP A 164 2.44 -17.98 9.08
N ARG A 165 2.31 -16.69 9.40
CA ARG A 165 2.37 -16.12 10.75
C ARG A 165 1.38 -14.97 10.89
N ASP A 166 1.04 -14.63 12.13
CA ASP A 166 0.14 -13.53 12.45
C ASP A 166 0.84 -12.16 12.30
N TYR A 167 0.47 -11.43 11.24
CA TYR A 167 0.94 -10.08 10.95
C TYR A 167 0.76 -9.09 12.11
N LEU A 168 -0.23 -9.27 12.98
CA LEU A 168 -0.49 -8.34 14.07
C LEU A 168 0.44 -8.53 15.27
N THR A 169 1.14 -9.67 15.37
CA THR A 169 1.90 -10.04 16.58
C THR A 169 3.38 -10.35 16.34
N ILE A 170 3.80 -10.74 15.14
CA ILE A 170 5.24 -10.95 14.82
C ILE A 170 6.08 -9.68 15.02
N PRO A 171 7.41 -9.76 15.22
CA PRO A 171 8.30 -8.58 15.22
C PRO A 171 8.21 -7.77 13.92
N GLU A 172 8.46 -6.45 13.97
CA GLU A 172 8.36 -5.58 12.77
C GLU A 172 9.39 -5.95 11.71
N SER A 173 10.58 -6.39 12.14
CA SER A 173 11.64 -6.93 11.28
C SER A 173 11.22 -8.15 10.47
N ASP A 174 10.18 -8.86 10.91
CA ASP A 174 9.77 -10.12 10.31
C ASP A 174 8.61 -9.95 9.33
N ILE A 175 7.98 -8.76 9.27
CA ILE A 175 6.86 -8.47 8.38
C ILE A 175 7.26 -8.72 6.92
N GLU A 176 8.40 -8.21 6.48
CA GLU A 176 8.87 -8.38 5.08
C GLU A 176 9.09 -9.85 4.68
N ASN A 177 9.25 -10.72 5.67
CA ASN A 177 9.48 -12.15 5.50
C ASN A 177 8.19 -12.99 5.56
N LEU A 178 7.02 -12.37 5.69
CA LEU A 178 5.73 -13.07 5.66
C LEU A 178 5.53 -13.80 4.34
N ARG A 179 4.89 -14.97 4.43
CA ARG A 179 4.63 -15.84 3.29
C ARG A 179 3.14 -16.09 3.16
N VAL A 180 2.67 -16.06 1.92
CA VAL A 180 1.28 -16.42 1.60
C VAL A 180 1.20 -17.93 1.40
N LEU A 181 0.47 -18.60 2.29
CA LEU A 181 0.19 -20.03 2.20
C LEU A 181 -0.94 -20.31 1.20
N MET A 182 -1.92 -19.42 1.12
CA MET A 182 -3.07 -19.54 0.24
C MET A 182 -3.56 -18.17 -0.20
N THR A 183 -3.98 -18.04 -1.45
CA THR A 183 -4.74 -16.90 -1.97
C THR A 183 -6.06 -17.39 -2.52
N MET A 184 -7.16 -16.83 -2.02
CA MET A 184 -8.48 -16.95 -2.62
C MET A 184 -8.82 -15.65 -3.34
N ALA A 185 -9.33 -15.75 -4.57
CA ALA A 185 -9.81 -14.64 -5.36
C ALA A 185 -11.21 -14.97 -5.91
N GLY A 186 -12.20 -14.16 -5.58
CA GLY A 186 -13.60 -14.33 -5.96
C GLY A 186 -14.18 -15.68 -5.51
N GLY A 187 -13.73 -16.20 -4.36
CA GLY A 187 -14.16 -17.52 -3.87
C GLY A 187 -13.40 -18.71 -4.48
N LYS A 188 -12.40 -18.48 -5.34
CA LYS A 188 -11.60 -19.54 -5.97
C LYS A 188 -10.19 -19.54 -5.39
N VAL A 189 -9.69 -20.71 -5.02
CA VAL A 189 -8.29 -20.88 -4.61
C VAL A 189 -7.40 -20.76 -5.84
N VAL A 190 -6.63 -19.68 -5.92
CA VAL A 190 -5.71 -19.41 -7.04
C VAL A 190 -4.25 -19.68 -6.70
N HIS A 191 -3.94 -19.76 -5.41
CA HIS A 191 -2.64 -20.14 -4.87
C HIS A 191 -2.86 -20.97 -3.61
N LEU A 192 -2.17 -22.10 -3.49
CA LEU A 192 -2.17 -22.93 -2.29
C LEU A 192 -0.87 -23.76 -2.25
N VAL A 193 -0.06 -23.55 -1.22
CA VAL A 193 1.23 -24.23 -1.08
C VAL A 193 1.05 -25.71 -0.74
N PRO A 194 1.98 -26.61 -1.17
CA PRO A 194 1.80 -28.05 -0.98
C PRO A 194 1.72 -28.52 0.47
N SER A 195 2.41 -27.83 1.40
CA SER A 195 2.37 -28.16 2.82
C SER A 195 0.97 -27.98 3.41
N MET A 196 0.36 -26.81 3.18
CA MET A 196 -0.99 -26.51 3.65
C MET A 196 -2.03 -27.36 2.92
N ALA A 197 -1.87 -27.57 1.61
CA ALA A 197 -2.76 -28.43 0.83
C ALA A 197 -2.89 -29.85 1.44
N ARG A 198 -1.76 -30.45 1.83
CA ARG A 198 -1.75 -31.76 2.50
C ARG A 198 -2.45 -31.72 3.85
N GLU A 199 -2.23 -30.66 4.63
CA GLU A 199 -2.83 -30.50 5.95
C GLU A 199 -4.37 -30.42 5.88
N ILE A 200 -4.89 -29.70 4.89
CA ILE A 200 -6.34 -29.46 4.74
C ILE A 200 -7.03 -30.43 3.76
N GLY A 201 -6.32 -31.46 3.26
CA GLY A 201 -6.87 -32.48 2.36
C GLY A 201 -7.26 -31.94 0.96
N MET A 202 -6.57 -30.92 0.46
CA MET A 202 -6.79 -30.31 -0.85
C MET A 202 -5.63 -30.55 -1.81
N GLN A 203 -5.84 -30.31 -3.10
CA GLN A 203 -4.76 -30.27 -4.08
C GLN A 203 -4.08 -28.89 -4.09
N PRO A 204 -2.75 -28.81 -4.21
CA PRO A 204 -2.05 -27.53 -4.40
C PRO A 204 -2.57 -26.79 -5.65
N ALA A 205 -2.49 -25.46 -5.63
CA ALA A 205 -2.96 -24.61 -6.73
C ALA A 205 -2.00 -23.45 -7.00
N GLY A 206 -1.97 -22.96 -8.23
CA GLY A 206 -1.18 -21.78 -8.63
C GLY A 206 0.31 -22.02 -8.77
N ALA A 207 1.08 -20.92 -8.80
CA ALA A 207 2.54 -20.95 -8.88
C ALA A 207 3.11 -21.58 -7.60
N GLN A 208 3.77 -22.72 -7.76
CA GLN A 208 4.32 -23.46 -6.62
C GLN A 208 5.64 -22.82 -6.19
N VAL A 209 5.61 -22.04 -5.11
CA VAL A 209 6.80 -21.65 -4.37
C VAL A 209 7.11 -22.75 -3.36
N THR A 210 8.13 -23.57 -3.65
CA THR A 210 8.66 -24.50 -2.65
C THR A 210 9.40 -23.69 -1.61
N LEU A 211 8.79 -23.49 -0.44
CA LEU A 211 9.40 -22.82 0.70
C LEU A 211 10.61 -23.64 1.18
N GLY A 212 11.80 -23.33 0.67
CA GLY A 212 13.08 -23.87 1.17
C GLY A 212 13.95 -24.65 0.18
N PHE A 213 13.54 -24.88 -1.08
CA PHE A 213 14.39 -25.52 -2.08
C PHE A 213 14.12 -24.98 -3.50
N THR A 214 15.08 -25.21 -4.40
CA THR A 214 15.08 -24.78 -5.80
C THR A 214 13.73 -25.08 -6.47
N PRO A 215 13.17 -24.15 -7.28
CA PRO A 215 11.90 -24.35 -7.96
C PRO A 215 11.86 -25.68 -8.72
N ALA A 216 10.71 -26.34 -8.72
CA ALA A 216 10.48 -27.44 -9.65
C ALA A 216 10.67 -26.92 -11.07
N GLN A 217 11.68 -27.45 -11.76
CA GLN A 217 11.82 -27.29 -13.20
C GLN A 217 10.69 -28.11 -13.84
N TRP A 218 9.85 -27.43 -14.60
CA TRP A 218 8.91 -28.06 -15.52
C TRP A 218 9.65 -28.78 -16.63
#